data_AF-A0A521PH28-F1
#
_entry.id   AF-A0A521PH28-F1
#
_cell.length_a   1.000
_cell.length_b   1.000
_cell.length_c   1.000
_cell.angle_alpha   90.00
_cell.angle_beta   90.00
_cell.angle_gamma   90.00
#
_symmetry.space_group_name_H-M   'P 1'
#
loop_
_entity.id
_entity.type
_entity.pdbx_description
1 polymer ?
#
loop_
_entity_poly.entity_id
_entity_poly.type
_entity_poly.pdbx_seq_one_letter_code
_entity_poly.pdbx_strand_id
1 'polypeptide(L)'
;MVDIQGEGEILEGLGAPIRKLLEARDGQETTVRLASGEELAVYDVAWGRDIGDLWEHVTANCSPGRDGQPIHFFHMSEVTQLVNPETGAILIEQTPGLGET
;
A
#
# COMPACT_ATOMS: atom_id res chain seq x y z
N MET A 1 10.68 12.95 -12.03
CA MET A 1 11.73 12.14 -11.37
C MET A 1 11.38 12.17 -9.90
N VAL A 2 11.18 11.00 -9.28
CA VAL A 2 10.92 10.91 -7.83
C VAL A 2 12.27 10.89 -7.14
N ASP A 3 12.42 11.71 -6.10
CA ASP A 3 13.66 11.76 -5.32
C ASP A 3 13.74 10.55 -4.40
N ILE A 4 14.95 10.02 -4.20
CA ILE A 4 15.21 9.01 -3.18
C ILE A 4 14.95 9.63 -1.80
N GLN A 5 14.30 8.89 -0.90
CA GLN A 5 14.01 9.38 0.44
C GLN A 5 15.31 9.62 1.23
N GLY A 6 15.44 10.81 1.80
CA GLY A 6 16.54 11.21 2.69
C GLY A 6 16.08 11.36 4.14
N GLU A 7 16.92 11.97 4.97
CA GLU A 7 16.52 12.34 6.34
C GLU A 7 15.48 13.47 6.33
N GLY A 8 14.56 13.44 7.30
CA GLY A 8 13.59 14.53 7.52
C GLY A 8 12.15 14.14 7.15
N GLU A 9 11.47 15.02 6.43
CA GLU A 9 10.07 14.81 6.03
C GLU A 9 9.94 13.65 5.04
N ILE A 10 8.87 12.86 5.19
CA ILE A 10 8.55 11.77 4.27
C ILE A 10 8.03 12.38 2.96
N LEU A 11 8.74 12.11 1.86
CA LEU A 11 8.42 12.63 0.53
C LEU A 11 7.52 11.65 -0.24
N GLU A 12 6.67 12.17 -1.12
CA GLU A 12 5.89 11.33 -2.03
C GLU A 12 6.81 10.47 -2.90
N GLY A 13 6.58 9.16 -2.87
CA GLY A 13 7.28 8.15 -3.65
C GLY A 13 6.47 7.68 -4.85
N LEU A 14 6.94 6.60 -5.46
CA LEU A 14 6.26 5.96 -6.59
C LEU A 14 4.95 5.28 -6.17
N GLY A 15 4.78 4.94 -4.90
CA GLY A 15 3.58 4.36 -4.33
C GLY A 15 2.47 5.38 -4.04
N ALA A 16 2.74 6.68 -4.14
CA ALA A 16 1.78 7.74 -3.82
C ALA A 16 0.37 7.56 -4.44
N PRO A 17 0.19 7.09 -5.69
CA PRO A 17 -1.15 6.82 -6.23
C PRO A 17 -1.90 5.71 -5.46
N ILE A 18 -1.22 4.62 -5.11
CA ILE A 18 -1.77 3.50 -4.32
C ILE A 18 -2.11 4.00 -2.92
N ARG A 19 -1.17 4.70 -2.27
CA ARG A 19 -1.35 5.32 -0.96
C ARG A 19 -2.63 6.17 -0.92
N LYS A 20 -2.73 7.13 -1.83
CA LYS A 20 -3.86 8.07 -1.90
C LYS A 20 -5.18 7.34 -2.11
N LEU A 21 -5.18 6.24 -2.86
CA LEU A 21 -6.37 5.42 -3.06
C LEU A 21 -6.78 4.69 -1.78
N LEU A 22 -5.82 4.08 -1.07
CA LEU A 22 -6.08 3.41 0.21
C LEU A 22 -6.55 4.42 1.28
N GLU A 23 -5.93 5.60 1.36
CA GLU A 23 -6.35 6.69 2.27
C GLU A 23 -7.77 7.18 1.94
N ALA A 24 -8.12 7.33 0.66
CA ALA A 24 -9.47 7.72 0.24
C ALA A 24 -10.53 6.64 0.56
N ARG A 25 -10.09 5.41 0.81
CA ARG A 25 -10.92 4.26 1.18
C ARG A 25 -10.78 3.89 2.66
N ASP A 26 -10.26 4.79 3.49
CA ASP A 26 -10.15 4.54 4.93
C ASP A 26 -11.50 4.08 5.52
N GLY A 27 -11.45 2.97 6.23
CA GLY A 27 -12.61 2.29 6.79
C GLY A 27 -13.33 1.30 5.85
N GLN A 28 -13.02 1.31 4.55
CA GLN A 28 -13.65 0.45 3.54
C GLN A 28 -12.70 -0.66 3.09
N GLU A 29 -13.22 -1.90 3.04
CA GLU A 29 -12.42 -3.03 2.61
C GLU A 29 -11.91 -2.85 1.17
N THR A 30 -10.62 -3.14 0.99
CA THR A 30 -9.93 -3.15 -0.29
C THR A 30 -9.07 -4.40 -0.34
N THR A 31 -9.22 -5.20 -1.39
CA THR A 31 -8.34 -6.34 -1.62
C THR A 31 -7.07 -5.84 -2.29
N VAL A 32 -5.94 -5.96 -1.59
CA VAL A 32 -4.61 -5.69 -2.13
C VAL A 32 -4.04 -6.99 -2.69
N ARG A 33 -3.68 -7.02 -3.96
CA ARG A 33 -3.02 -8.16 -4.59
C ARG A 33 -1.54 -7.90 -4.75
N LEU A 34 -0.70 -8.79 -4.24
CA LEU A 34 0.75 -8.67 -4.32
C LEU A 34 1.32 -9.51 -5.47
N ALA A 35 2.52 -9.16 -5.92
CA ALA A 35 3.27 -9.88 -6.96
C ALA A 35 3.57 -11.33 -6.58
N SER A 36 3.61 -11.64 -5.28
CA SER A 36 3.71 -13.01 -4.74
C SER A 36 2.48 -13.87 -5.04
N GLY A 37 1.36 -13.26 -5.43
CA GLY A 37 0.05 -13.91 -5.56
C GLY A 37 -0.80 -13.87 -4.28
N GLU A 38 -0.30 -13.27 -3.21
CA GLU A 38 -1.07 -13.08 -1.97
C GLU A 38 -2.15 -12.01 -2.14
N GLU A 39 -3.31 -12.23 -1.52
CA GLU A 39 -4.41 -11.27 -1.43
C GLU A 39 -4.63 -10.86 0.03
N LEU A 40 -4.58 -9.56 0.30
CA LEU A 40 -4.73 -8.99 1.65
C LEU A 40 -6.02 -8.18 1.74
N ALA A 41 -6.77 -8.37 2.82
CA ALA A 41 -7.93 -7.54 3.13
C ALA A 41 -7.47 -6.33 3.95
N VAL A 42 -7.51 -5.13 3.35
CA VAL A 42 -7.04 -3.88 3.95
C VAL A 42 -8.20 -2.91 4.16
N TYR A 43 -8.28 -2.32 5.34
CA TYR A 43 -9.34 -1.38 5.72
C TYR A 43 -8.83 0.01 6.10
N ASP A 44 -7.67 0.07 6.73
CA ASP A 44 -7.01 1.29 7.19
C ASP A 44 -5.50 1.12 7.02
N VAL A 45 -4.78 2.24 6.82
CA VAL A 45 -3.36 2.24 6.52
C VAL A 45 -2.62 3.33 7.29
N ALA A 46 -1.48 2.94 7.87
CA ALA A 46 -0.36 3.82 8.12
C ALA A 46 0.71 3.55 7.04
N TRP A 47 1.49 4.57 6.69
CA TRP A 47 2.51 4.45 5.67
C TRP A 47 3.80 5.15 6.09
N GLY A 48 4.89 4.69 5.50
CA GLY A 48 6.21 5.26 5.67
C GLY A 48 7.02 5.08 4.40
N ARG A 49 8.24 5.59 4.41
CA ARG A 49 9.22 5.40 3.35
C ARG A 49 10.59 5.49 3.99
N ASP A 50 11.41 4.45 3.81
CA ASP A 50 12.70 4.42 4.48
C ASP A 50 13.75 5.18 3.69
N ILE A 51 14.81 5.60 4.39
CA ILE A 51 15.93 6.31 3.77
C ILE A 51 16.56 5.41 2.71
N GLY A 52 16.66 5.91 1.48
CA GLY A 52 17.15 5.14 0.33
C GLY A 52 16.05 4.64 -0.61
N ASP A 53 14.78 4.67 -0.20
CA ASP A 53 13.72 4.05 -0.98
C ASP A 53 13.11 4.96 -2.02
N LEU A 54 12.60 4.34 -3.09
CA LEU A 54 11.75 4.95 -4.10
C LEU A 54 10.25 4.77 -3.83
N TRP A 55 9.90 3.78 -3.01
CA TRP A 55 8.54 3.34 -2.76
C TRP A 55 8.20 3.43 -1.28
N GLU A 56 6.95 3.78 -1.00
CA GLU A 56 6.38 3.72 0.33
C GLU A 56 6.10 2.27 0.75
N HIS A 57 6.18 2.00 2.05
CA HIS A 57 5.67 0.80 2.68
C HIS A 57 4.39 1.12 3.48
N VAL A 58 3.57 0.09 3.70
CA VAL A 58 2.29 0.19 4.39
C VAL A 58 2.27 -0.74 5.60
N THR A 59 1.75 -0.24 6.71
CA THR A 59 1.22 -1.07 7.79
C THR A 59 -0.31 -0.91 7.80
N ALA A 60 -1.04 -1.99 7.52
CA ALA A 60 -2.50 -1.97 7.40
C ALA A 60 -3.19 -2.63 8.59
N ASN A 61 -4.45 -2.25 8.81
CA ASN A 61 -5.37 -2.76 9.85
C ASN A 61 -4.87 -2.52 11.29
N CYS A 62 -3.88 -1.63 11.47
CA CYS A 62 -3.24 -1.41 12.77
C CYS A 62 -4.01 -0.42 13.65
N SER A 63 -4.82 0.48 13.09
CA SER A 63 -5.53 1.51 13.85
C SER A 63 -6.76 2.00 13.08
N PRO A 64 -7.98 1.96 13.66
CA PRO A 64 -8.30 1.76 15.08
C PRO A 64 -8.16 0.33 15.60
N GLY A 65 -7.64 -0.60 14.79
CA GLY A 65 -7.56 -2.02 15.11
C GLY A 65 -8.93 -2.69 14.86
N ARG A 66 -8.91 -3.87 14.26
CA ARG A 66 -10.13 -4.59 13.86
C ARG A 66 -10.09 -6.03 14.36
N ASP A 67 -11.09 -6.41 15.13
CA ASP A 67 -11.18 -7.76 15.69
C ASP A 67 -11.17 -8.83 14.59
N GLY A 68 -10.30 -9.81 14.76
CA GLY A 68 -10.15 -10.94 13.83
C GLY A 68 -9.44 -10.61 12.52
N GLN A 69 -9.00 -9.36 12.31
CA GLN A 69 -8.24 -8.97 11.12
C GLN A 69 -6.74 -8.95 11.42
N PRO A 70 -5.90 -9.60 10.59
CA PRO A 70 -4.46 -9.52 10.73
C PRO A 70 -3.95 -8.10 10.40
N ILE A 71 -2.88 -7.71 11.09
CA ILE A 71 -2.06 -6.56 10.69
C ILE A 71 -1.20 -7.01 9.51
N HIS A 72 -1.17 -6.22 8.45
CA HIS A 72 -0.34 -6.48 7.28
C HIS A 72 0.79 -5.47 7.18
N PHE A 73 1.94 -5.92 6.69
CA PHE A 73 3.04 -5.06 6.27
C PHE A 73 3.43 -5.46 4.85
N PHE A 74 3.53 -4.49 3.95
CA PHE A 74 3.94 -4.72 2.55
C PHE A 74 4.50 -3.45 1.91
N HIS A 75 5.33 -3.62 0.89
CA HIS A 75 5.85 -2.50 0.10
C HIS A 75 4.92 -2.21 -1.07
N MET A 76 4.68 -0.93 -1.38
CA MET A 76 3.83 -0.57 -2.51
C MET A 76 4.42 -1.00 -3.86
N SER A 77 5.74 -1.24 -3.94
CA SER A 77 6.39 -1.84 -5.10
C SER A 77 5.90 -3.25 -5.40
N GLU A 78 5.40 -3.97 -4.40
CA GLU A 78 4.92 -5.36 -4.55
C GLU A 78 3.46 -5.42 -5.02
N VAL A 79 2.71 -4.32 -4.92
CA VAL A 79 1.29 -4.29 -5.27
C VAL A 79 1.13 -4.40 -6.78
N THR A 80 0.25 -5.31 -7.20
CA THR A 80 -0.17 -5.46 -8.60
C THR A 80 -1.52 -4.80 -8.84
N GLN A 81 -2.48 -4.98 -7.92
CA GLN A 81 -3.84 -4.48 -8.06
C GLN A 81 -4.42 -4.09 -6.70
N LEU A 82 -5.28 -3.06 -6.70
CA LEU A 82 -6.28 -2.85 -5.66
C LEU A 82 -7.66 -3.14 -6.24
N VAL A 83 -8.46 -3.92 -5.53
CA VAL A 83 -9.77 -4.36 -5.98
C VAL A 83 -10.82 -4.01 -4.93
N ASN A 84 -11.98 -3.53 -5.38
CA ASN A 84 -13.15 -3.42 -4.53
C ASN A 84 -13.78 -4.81 -4.38
N PRO A 85 -13.79 -5.41 -3.17
CA PRO A 85 -14.27 -6.79 -2.98
C PRO A 85 -15.78 -6.94 -3.19
N GLU A 86 -16.57 -5.88 -2.98
CA GLU A 86 -18.03 -5.94 -3.15
C GLU A 86 -18.44 -6.01 -4.63
N THR A 87 -17.71 -5.33 -5.50
CA THR A 87 -18.05 -5.20 -6.92
C THR A 87 -17.13 -5.99 -7.85
N GLY A 88 -15.97 -6.42 -7.36
CA GLY A 88 -14.88 -6.99 -8.16
C GLY A 88 -14.17 -5.97 -9.06
N ALA A 89 -14.47 -4.67 -8.93
CA ALA A 89 -13.87 -3.64 -9.76
C ALA A 89 -12.39 -3.42 -9.40
N ILE A 90 -11.53 -3.38 -10.42
CA ILE A 90 -10.13 -2.96 -10.27
C ILE A 90 -10.12 -1.44 -10.08
N LEU A 91 -9.59 -1.01 -8.93
CA LEU A 91 -9.47 0.40 -8.54
C LEU A 91 -8.17 1.01 -9.07
N ILE A 92 -7.10 0.22 -9.04
CA ILE A 92 -5.82 0.53 -9.68
C ILE A 92 -5.12 -0.77 -10.06
N GLU A 93 -4.34 -0.72 -11.14
CA GLU A 93 -3.46 -1.79 -11.59
C GLU A 93 -2.10 -1.18 -11.92
N GLN A 94 -1.03 -1.85 -11.52
CA GLN A 94 0.33 -1.46 -11.88
C GLN A 94 1.22 -2.67 -12.12
N THR A 95 2.31 -2.45 -12.85
CA THR A 95 3.42 -3.41 -12.87
C THR A 95 4.23 -3.23 -11.58
N PRO A 96 4.51 -4.30 -10.82
CA PRO A 96 5.36 -4.22 -9.64
C PRO A 96 6.70 -3.57 -9.93
N GLY A 97 7.17 -2.74 -8.99
CA GLY A 97 8.49 -2.15 -9.06
C GLY A 97 9.59 -3.21 -8.88
N LEU A 98 10.81 -2.90 -9.32
CA LEU A 98 11.98 -3.60 -8.81
C LEU A 98 11.98 -3.35 -7.29
N GLY A 99 11.74 -4.41 -6.51
CA GLY A 99 11.72 -4.33 -5.04
C GLY A 99 13.01 -3.73 -4.49
N GLU A 100 12.99 -3.40 -3.20
CA GLU A 100 14.15 -2.88 -2.48
C GLU A 100 15.37 -3.77 -2.74
N THR A 101 16.46 -3.15 -3.21
CA THR A 101 17.77 -3.80 -3.37
C THR A 101 18.52 -3.85 -2.06
#